data_AF-A0A392N7Z4-F1
#
_entry.id   AF-A0A392N7Z4-F1
#
_cell.length_a   1.000
_cell.length_b   1.000
_cell.length_c   1.000
_cell.angle_alpha   90.00
_cell.angle_beta   90.00
_cell.angle_gamma   90.00
#
_symmetry.space_group_name_H-M   'P 1'
#
loop_
_entity.id
_entity.type
_entity.pdbx_description
1 polymer ?
#
loop_
_entity_poly.entity_id
_entity_poly.type
_entity_poly.pdbx_seq_one_letter_code
_entity_poly.pdbx_strand_id
1 'polypeptide(L)'
;PNSDANQRIARISGHLNPPNLKMNEHGGGGSSLTSFHCRAKGAAPGFKVAILGAAGGIGQPLSMLMKINPLVSVLHLYDVVNTPGVTSDISHMDTAAVVCS
;
A
#
# COMPACT_ATOMS: atom_id res chain seq x y z
N PRO A 1 5.30 -21.43 -11.88
CA PRO A 1 6.30 -20.41 -11.45
C PRO A 1 5.85 -18.94 -11.61
N ASN A 2 5.08 -18.57 -12.65
CA ASN A 2 4.65 -17.17 -12.89
C ASN A 2 3.30 -16.77 -12.28
N SER A 3 2.49 -17.74 -11.81
CA SER A 3 1.16 -17.47 -11.24
C SER A 3 1.24 -16.65 -9.96
N ASP A 4 2.20 -16.93 -9.07
CA ASP A 4 2.33 -16.26 -7.78
C ASP A 4 2.80 -14.81 -7.91
N ALA A 5 3.72 -14.54 -8.84
CA ALA A 5 4.17 -13.19 -9.16
C ALA A 5 3.01 -12.36 -9.74
N ASN A 6 2.25 -12.93 -10.68
CA ASN A 6 1.07 -12.28 -11.25
C ASN A 6 -0.01 -12.01 -10.20
N GLN A 7 -0.21 -12.94 -9.26
CA GLN A 7 -1.13 -12.77 -8.13
C GLN A 7 -0.69 -11.62 -7.21
N ARG A 8 0.61 -11.49 -6.93
CA ARG A 8 1.17 -10.39 -6.13
C ARG A 8 1.02 -9.05 -6.84
N ILE A 9 1.29 -8.98 -8.14
CA ILE A 9 1.11 -7.76 -8.95
C ILE A 9 -0.36 -7.35 -8.97
N ALA A 10 -1.29 -8.29 -9.19
CA ALA A 10 -2.73 -8.01 -9.18
C ALA A 10 -3.21 -7.44 -7.84
N ARG A 11 -2.69 -7.93 -6.71
CA ARG A 11 -2.98 -7.37 -5.38
C ARG A 11 -2.50 -5.92 -5.24
N ILE A 12 -1.31 -5.61 -5.75
CA ILE A 12 -0.75 -4.24 -5.72
C ILE A 12 -1.59 -3.29 -6.59
N SER A 13 -1.96 -3.72 -7.81
CA SER A 13 -2.81 -2.94 -8.72
C SER A 13 -4.19 -2.64 -8.12
N GLY A 14 -4.79 -3.60 -7.40
CA GLY A 14 -6.07 -3.40 -6.71
C GLY A 14 -6.01 -2.37 -5.58
N HIS A 15 -4.84 -2.20 -4.94
CA HIS A 15 -4.67 -1.19 -3.89
C HIS A 15 -4.35 0.23 -4.45
N LEU A 16 -3.68 0.31 -5.60
CA LEU A 16 -3.29 1.56 -6.24
C LEU A 16 -4.41 2.23 -7.05
N ASN A 17 -5.41 1.47 -7.53
CA ASN A 17 -6.54 2.04 -8.25
C ASN A 17 -7.67 2.43 -7.26
N PRO A 18 -7.86 3.73 -6.92
CA PRO A 18 -9.02 4.11 -6.14
C PRO A 18 -10.30 3.80 -6.95
N PRO A 19 -11.36 3.28 -6.32
CA PRO A 19 -12.66 3.22 -6.99
C PRO A 19 -13.03 4.66 -7.37
N ASN A 20 -13.10 4.91 -8.67
CA ASN A 20 -13.75 6.10 -9.20
C ASN A 20 -15.17 6.13 -8.60
N LEU A 21 -15.64 7.29 -8.15
CA LEU A 21 -17.03 7.55 -7.76
C LEU A 21 -17.98 7.10 -8.89
N LYS A 22 -18.45 5.85 -8.85
CA LYS A 22 -19.62 5.40 -9.61
C LYS A 22 -20.47 4.47 -8.76
N MET A 23 -21.52 5.08 -8.23
CA MET A 23 -22.77 4.43 -7.85
C MET A 23 -23.29 3.61 -9.04
N ASN A 24 -23.22 2.27 -8.94
CA ASN A 24 -24.31 1.33 -9.25
C ASN A 24 -23.82 -0.12 -9.18
N GLU A 25 -24.56 -0.95 -8.44
CA GLU A 25 -24.50 -2.41 -8.49
C GLU A 25 -24.81 -2.94 -9.89
N HIS A 26 -24.22 -4.09 -10.26
CA HIS A 26 -24.92 -5.28 -10.76
C HIS A 26 -23.89 -6.40 -11.08
N GLY A 27 -24.08 -7.57 -10.48
CA GLY A 27 -23.81 -8.87 -11.13
C GLY A 27 -22.44 -9.53 -10.94
N GLY A 28 -22.37 -10.47 -9.99
CA GLY A 28 -21.85 -11.84 -10.20
C GLY A 28 -20.34 -12.08 -10.39
N GLY A 29 -19.74 -12.85 -9.46
CA GLY A 29 -18.51 -13.61 -9.73
C GLY A 29 -17.54 -13.62 -8.55
N GLY A 30 -17.51 -14.74 -7.82
CA GLY A 30 -16.73 -14.88 -6.60
C GLY A 30 -15.21 -14.73 -6.79
N SER A 31 -14.63 -13.88 -5.96
CA SER A 31 -13.50 -14.27 -5.12
C SER A 31 -13.58 -13.40 -3.89
N SER A 32 -13.84 -14.02 -2.74
CA SER A 32 -13.81 -13.37 -1.42
C SER A 32 -12.36 -13.01 -1.07
N LEU A 33 -11.75 -12.14 -1.86
CA LEU A 33 -10.53 -11.44 -1.51
C LEU A 33 -10.99 -10.33 -0.58
N THR A 34 -10.92 -10.59 0.72
CA THR A 34 -11.01 -9.55 1.73
C THR A 34 -10.11 -8.41 1.28
N SER A 35 -10.70 -7.32 0.82
CA SER A 35 -9.99 -6.06 0.70
C SER A 35 -9.32 -5.88 2.05
N PHE A 36 -7.98 -5.87 2.09
CA PHE A 36 -7.27 -5.30 3.22
C PHE A 36 -7.59 -3.81 3.18
N HIS A 37 -8.80 -3.48 3.62
CA HIS A 37 -9.24 -2.15 3.91
C HIS A 37 -8.41 -1.76 5.13
N CYS A 38 -7.15 -1.37 4.89
CA CYS A 38 -6.49 -0.36 5.69
C CYS A 38 -7.32 0.90 5.47
N ARG A 39 -8.49 0.93 6.11
CA ARG A 39 -9.33 2.11 6.19
C ARG A 39 -8.50 3.05 7.03
N ALA A 40 -7.65 3.82 6.36
CA ALA A 40 -6.88 4.90 6.93
C ALA A 40 -7.86 5.97 7.38
N LYS A 41 -8.57 5.68 8.47
CA LYS A 41 -9.60 6.50 9.09
C LYS A 41 -8.85 7.62 9.83
N GLY A 42 -8.21 8.51 9.07
CA GLY A 42 -7.30 9.53 9.60
C GLY A 42 -6.13 9.92 8.68
N ALA A 43 -5.93 9.29 7.52
CA ALA A 43 -4.90 9.78 6.58
C ALA A 43 -5.33 11.13 6.01
N ALA A 44 -4.42 12.11 6.01
CA ALA A 44 -4.61 13.40 5.37
C ALA A 44 -4.93 13.23 3.86
N PRO A 45 -5.65 14.17 3.23
CA PRO A 45 -5.84 14.14 1.78
C PRO A 45 -4.49 14.16 1.05
N GLY A 46 -4.26 13.22 0.14
CA GLY A 46 -2.97 13.09 -0.55
C GLY A 46 -2.87 11.82 -1.40
N PHE A 47 -1.72 11.62 -2.04
CA PHE A 47 -1.41 10.50 -2.92
C PHE A 47 -1.19 9.19 -2.14
N LYS A 48 -1.68 8.10 -2.73
CA LYS A 48 -1.34 6.74 -2.29
C LYS A 48 -0.15 6.26 -3.08
N VAL A 49 0.89 5.81 -2.40
CA VAL A 49 2.15 5.38 -3.00
C VAL A 49 2.43 3.94 -2.59
N ALA A 50 2.96 3.12 -3.51
CA ALA A 50 3.46 1.79 -3.19
C ALA A 50 4.93 1.67 -3.58
N ILE A 51 5.75 1.12 -2.69
CA ILE A 51 7.17 0.83 -2.90
C ILE A 51 7.32 -0.69 -2.96
N LEU A 52 7.84 -1.19 -4.07
CA LEU A 52 8.24 -2.59 -4.23
C LEU A 52 9.75 -2.70 -4.00
N GLY A 53 10.17 -3.55 -3.07
CA GLY A 53 11.57 -3.65 -2.61
C GLY A 53 11.87 -2.77 -1.39
N ALA A 54 10.88 -2.51 -0.53
CA ALA A 54 10.98 -1.58 0.59
C ALA A 54 12.02 -1.98 1.66
N ALA A 55 12.38 -3.27 1.77
CA ALA A 55 13.39 -3.76 2.70
C ALA A 55 14.81 -3.81 2.10
N GLY A 56 14.98 -3.47 0.82
CA GLY A 56 16.29 -3.33 0.20
C GLY A 56 17.03 -2.07 0.66
N GLY A 57 18.35 -2.03 0.43
CA GLY A 57 19.20 -0.90 0.85
C GLY A 57 18.82 0.47 0.28
N ILE A 58 18.08 0.51 -0.84
CA ILE A 58 17.50 1.73 -1.41
C ILE A 58 16.05 1.93 -0.97
N GLY A 59 15.29 0.83 -0.83
CA GLY A 59 13.88 0.88 -0.47
C GLY A 59 13.65 1.46 0.92
N GLN A 60 14.52 1.16 1.89
CA GLN A 60 14.42 1.69 3.25
C GLN A 60 14.54 3.23 3.30
N PRO A 61 15.62 3.86 2.79
CA PRO A 61 15.70 5.32 2.76
C PRO A 61 14.64 5.97 1.88
N LEU A 62 14.23 5.33 0.78
CA LEU A 62 13.12 5.79 -0.06
C LEU A 62 11.79 5.81 0.72
N SER A 63 11.52 4.78 1.51
CA SER A 63 10.30 4.65 2.32
C SER A 63 10.25 5.74 3.40
N MET A 64 11.38 6.04 4.03
CA MET A 64 11.51 7.14 4.99
C MET A 64 11.24 8.50 4.35
N LEU A 65 11.81 8.77 3.17
CA LEU A 65 11.59 10.03 2.44
C LEU A 65 10.12 10.19 2.02
N MET A 66 9.47 9.11 1.56
CA MET A 66 8.06 9.15 1.18
C MET A 66 7.13 9.36 2.36
N LYS A 67 7.48 8.84 3.55
CA LYS A 67 6.74 9.05 4.80
C LYS A 67 6.76 10.50 5.26
N ILE A 68 7.85 11.22 5.04
CA ILE A 68 8.00 12.65 5.39
C ILE A 68 7.28 13.57 4.39
N ASN A 69 7.00 13.09 3.17
CA ASN A 69 6.38 13.90 2.14
C ASN A 69 4.91 14.22 2.49
N PRO A 70 4.53 15.50 2.67
CA PRO A 70 3.17 15.88 3.07
C PRO A 70 2.12 15.60 1.99
N LEU A 71 2.56 15.35 0.75
CA LEU A 71 1.66 14.96 -0.34
C LEU A 71 1.27 13.49 -0.27
N VAL A 72 1.96 12.66 0.51
CA VAL A 72 1.67 11.23 0.63
C VAL A 72 0.69 11.03 1.79
N SER A 73 -0.45 10.43 1.49
CA SER A 73 -1.48 10.08 2.48
C SER A 73 -1.35 8.64 2.96
N VAL A 74 -0.99 7.73 2.06
CA VAL A 74 -0.87 6.31 2.34
C VAL A 74 0.36 5.76 1.62
N LEU A 75 1.19 5.04 2.36
CA LEU A 75 2.41 4.41 1.87
C LEU A 75 2.32 2.90 2.06
N HIS A 76 2.32 2.17 0.95
CA HIS A 76 2.33 0.71 0.92
C HIS A 76 3.75 0.21 0.71
N LEU A 77 4.25 -0.58 1.64
CA LEU A 77 5.58 -1.18 1.55
C LEU A 77 5.42 -2.65 1.19
N TYR A 78 6.04 -3.06 0.08
CA TYR A 78 6.07 -4.44 -0.36
C TYR A 78 7.52 -4.90 -0.52
N ASP A 79 7.82 -6.10 -0.06
CA ASP A 79 9.09 -6.78 -0.34
C ASP A 79 8.85 -8.30 -0.45
N VAL A 80 9.87 -9.05 -0.84
CA VAL A 80 9.91 -10.51 -0.75
C VAL A 80 10.19 -10.94 0.69
N VAL A 81 10.99 -10.18 1.45
CA VAL A 81 11.39 -10.50 2.83
C VAL A 81 11.43 -9.24 3.71
N ASN A 82 11.30 -9.40 5.03
CA ASN A 82 11.53 -8.35 6.05
C ASN A 82 10.65 -7.07 5.97
N THR A 83 9.61 -7.03 5.14
CA THR A 83 8.66 -5.90 5.06
C THR A 83 8.00 -5.51 6.39
N PRO A 84 7.59 -6.44 7.27
CA PRO A 84 6.93 -6.08 8.52
C PRO A 84 7.82 -5.26 9.47
N GLY A 85 9.13 -5.58 9.53
CA GLY A 85 10.08 -4.84 10.36
C GLY A 85 10.26 -3.40 9.88
N VAL A 86 10.44 -3.23 8.57
CA VAL A 86 10.56 -1.89 7.96
C VAL A 86 9.26 -1.10 8.08
N THR A 87 8.10 -1.75 7.90
CA THR A 87 6.80 -1.11 8.06
C THR A 87 6.61 -0.60 9.49
N SER A 88 6.97 -1.41 10.49
CA SER A 88 6.90 -1.01 11.90
C SER A 88 7.83 0.17 12.20
N ASP A 89 9.04 0.16 11.67
CA ASP A 89 10.01 1.26 11.83
C ASP A 89 9.47 2.56 11.19
N ILE A 90 9.02 2.52 9.94
CA ILE A 90 8.49 3.73 9.28
C ILE A 90 7.16 4.18 9.90
N SER A 91 6.35 3.28 10.47
CA SER A 91 5.05 3.62 11.07
C SER A 91 5.14 4.48 12.34
N HIS A 92 6.23 4.42 13.09
CA HIS A 92 6.39 5.20 14.33
C HIS A 92 6.73 6.67 14.08
N MET A 93 7.09 7.04 12.85
CA MET A 93 7.46 8.41 12.50
C MET A 93 6.23 9.33 12.54
N ASP A 94 6.32 10.43 13.29
CA ASP A 94 5.25 11.41 13.50
C ASP A 94 4.99 12.24 12.23
N THR A 95 4.22 11.66 11.32
CA THR A 95 3.89 12.20 9.99
C THR A 95 2.48 11.78 9.62
N ALA A 96 1.79 12.60 8.82
CA ALA A 96 0.39 12.40 8.47
C ALA A 96 0.12 11.17 7.56
N ALA A 97 1.14 10.62 6.92
CA ALA A 97 1.01 9.48 6.01
C ALA A 97 0.78 8.17 6.79
N VAL A 98 -0.18 7.35 6.41
CA VAL A 98 -0.40 6.02 7.01
C VAL A 98 0.45 4.98 6.28
N VAL A 99 1.13 4.10 7.01
CA VAL A 99 1.99 3.05 6.44
C VAL A 99 1.30 1.70 6.54
N CYS A 100 1.31 0.94 5.45
CA CYS A 100 0.67 -0.36 5.32
C CYS A 100 1.65 -1.37 4.68
N SER A 101 1.55 -2.63 5.07
CA SER A 101 2.28 -3.77 4.48
C SER A 101 1.36 -4.65 3.65
#